data_AF-A0A3M1T2B8-F1
#
_entry.id   AF-A0A3M1T2B8-F1
#
_cell.length_a   1.000
_cell.length_b   1.000
_cell.length_c   1.000
_cell.angle_alpha   90.00
_cell.angle_beta   90.00
_cell.angle_gamma   90.00
#
_symmetry.space_group_name_H-M   'P 1'
#
loop_
_entity.id
_entity.type
_entity.pdbx_description
1 polymer ?
#
loop_
_entity_poly.entity_id
_entity_poly.type
_entity_poly.pdbx_seq_one_letter_code
_entity_poly.pdbx_strand_id
1 'polypeptide(L)'
;MFLDELAIQWRDLRVSLEASVRVLVVDDEAAVRLTLEEALSEEGWAVETTDSVDDAWERLSTGEYSLVVVDKNLQGASGLDLLQRMLREGLATPAVVITGFPSVQTVAAAMDFGAEDYLVKPFEDISQVQRRIRGVIERGLYETFYRRVAEDLAHVLEGGSSDIISVERIGQALGAFKKHLSERTAALVLEKRAGLAELSCDALGAAGLKAEAAASADAVRSRVSGEDHPLTLVVNLEADGALDLIGELRRIDPLLEVVAVASGGSLEETFAAFEAGASDFYFRSREAPEVLQARVKRAAARSRRQRLHLHLVWTLYSAAQALGHRSAENLFAGLPEPHQRYLQVRYLGASPETAASTPLPPPRRRPAQTAGRPERRRSRRQPVEVAALYRPAHDPFAISAGRILNVSKGGVFLQMDDPLPRGTRVSIEILQELAGPGKRLAFSGEVVRLVKFDPDPDERSGVGIRFTDMDPEVVGELVATMARAANPDGSGDS
;
A
#
# COMPACT_ATOMS: atom_id res chain seq x y z
N MET A 1 17.69 -16.71 7.51
CA MET A 1 19.01 -16.08 7.30
C MET A 1 18.91 -14.97 6.26
N PHE A 2 18.66 -15.27 4.97
CA PHE A 2 18.61 -14.23 3.93
C PHE A 2 17.51 -13.15 4.14
N LEU A 3 16.28 -13.55 4.46
CA LEU A 3 15.19 -12.58 4.76
C LEU A 3 15.43 -11.81 6.06
N ASP A 4 16.13 -12.42 7.02
CA ASP A 4 16.43 -11.77 8.29
C ASP A 4 17.50 -10.68 8.13
N GLU A 5 18.49 -10.93 7.27
CA GLU A 5 19.51 -9.97 6.87
C GLU A 5 18.91 -8.84 6.01
N LEU A 6 18.10 -9.16 5.00
CA LEU A 6 17.42 -8.16 4.17
C LEU A 6 16.53 -7.23 5.00
N ALA A 7 15.77 -7.77 5.95
CA ALA A 7 14.88 -6.95 6.76
C ALA A 7 15.65 -5.96 7.67
N ILE A 8 16.84 -6.35 8.15
CA ILE A 8 17.75 -5.44 8.86
C ILE A 8 18.31 -4.40 7.88
N GLN A 9 18.78 -4.83 6.71
CA GLN A 9 19.30 -3.93 5.67
C GLN A 9 18.28 -2.89 5.24
N TRP A 10 17.01 -3.26 5.07
CA TRP A 10 15.95 -2.32 4.69
C TRP A 10 15.61 -1.34 5.81
N ARG A 11 15.56 -1.80 7.06
CA ARG A 11 15.40 -0.89 8.20
C ARG A 11 16.54 0.14 8.25
N ASP A 12 17.77 -0.33 8.13
CA ASP A 12 18.96 0.53 8.19
C ASP A 12 19.05 1.44 6.96
N LEU A 13 18.65 0.95 5.77
CA LEU A 13 18.50 1.74 4.54
C LEU A 13 17.51 2.88 4.74
N ARG A 14 16.35 2.63 5.34
CA ARG A 14 15.37 3.68 5.63
C ARG A 14 15.96 4.75 6.55
N VAL A 15 16.59 4.34 7.66
CA VAL A 15 17.23 5.29 8.59
C VAL A 15 18.30 6.10 7.86
N SER A 16 19.09 5.46 7.00
CA SER A 16 20.08 6.14 6.18
C SER A 16 19.44 7.11 5.18
N LEU A 17 18.33 6.74 4.53
CA LEU A 17 17.60 7.57 3.59
C LEU A 17 17.03 8.82 4.28
N GLU A 18 16.41 8.64 5.45
CA GLU A 18 15.90 9.74 6.29
C GLU A 18 17.03 10.67 6.78
N ALA A 19 18.17 10.11 7.19
CA ALA A 19 19.34 10.88 7.61
C ALA A 19 20.07 11.59 6.45
N SER A 20 19.87 11.12 5.21
CA SER A 20 20.47 11.69 4.00
C SER A 20 19.61 12.77 3.33
N VAL A 21 18.49 13.16 3.95
CA VAL A 21 17.59 14.16 3.35
C VAL A 21 18.32 15.48 3.20
N ARG A 22 18.41 15.92 1.94
CA ARG A 22 19.00 17.21 1.55
C ARG A 22 17.97 18.07 0.85
N VAL A 23 17.79 19.29 1.34
CA VAL A 23 16.84 20.26 0.78
C VAL A 23 17.61 21.46 0.25
N LEU A 24 17.36 21.84 -1.00
CA LEU A 24 17.85 23.08 -1.57
C LEU A 24 16.76 24.14 -1.49
N VAL A 25 17.04 25.29 -0.87
CA VAL A 25 16.16 26.47 -0.85
C VAL A 25 16.71 27.53 -1.79
N VAL A 26 15.88 27.96 -2.74
CA VAL A 26 16.25 28.95 -3.77
C VAL A 26 15.33 30.16 -3.62
N ASP A 27 15.88 31.29 -3.17
CA ASP A 27 15.12 32.51 -2.91
C ASP A 27 16.04 33.72 -2.95
N ASP A 28 15.67 34.84 -3.56
CA ASP A 28 16.51 36.05 -3.55
C ASP A 28 16.44 36.79 -2.21
N GLU A 29 15.35 36.61 -1.45
CA GLU A 29 15.16 37.22 -0.13
C GLU A 29 15.92 36.46 0.97
N ALA A 30 16.99 37.05 1.49
CA ALA A 30 17.81 36.44 2.55
C ALA A 30 17.01 36.08 3.82
N ALA A 31 16.00 36.88 4.17
CA ALA A 31 15.14 36.61 5.32
C ALA A 31 14.34 35.31 5.13
N VAL A 32 13.80 35.07 3.92
CA VAL A 32 13.05 33.85 3.61
C VAL A 32 13.97 32.63 3.64
N ARG A 33 15.17 32.73 3.05
CA ARG A 33 16.18 31.66 3.11
C ARG A 33 16.50 31.28 4.54
N LEU A 34 16.77 32.27 5.41
CA LEU A 34 17.08 32.03 6.81
C LEU A 34 15.92 31.36 7.56
N THR A 35 14.68 31.85 7.39
CA THR A 35 13.50 31.25 8.03
C THR A 35 13.27 29.80 7.59
N LEU A 36 13.38 29.52 6.29
CA LEU A 36 13.23 28.15 5.78
C LEU A 36 14.40 27.25 6.18
N GLU A 37 15.62 27.77 6.18
CA GLU A 37 16.80 27.03 6.64
C GLU A 37 16.66 26.61 8.10
N GLU A 38 16.29 27.54 9.00
CA GLU A 38 16.06 27.26 10.42
C GLU A 38 14.94 26.21 10.59
N ALA A 39 13.76 26.47 10.01
CA ALA A 39 12.61 25.59 10.20
C ALA A 39 12.81 24.19 9.62
N LEU A 40 13.44 24.06 8.45
CA LEU A 40 13.66 22.76 7.83
C LEU A 40 14.84 22.01 8.49
N SER A 41 15.80 22.73 9.07
CA SER A 41 16.89 22.11 9.85
C SER A 41 16.40 21.56 11.19
N GLU A 42 15.37 22.17 11.81
CA GLU A 42 14.71 21.63 13.01
C GLU A 42 14.11 20.23 12.78
N GLU A 43 13.73 19.92 11.54
CA GLU A 43 13.24 18.60 11.14
C GLU A 43 14.37 17.55 10.96
N GLY A 44 15.62 17.96 11.16
CA GLY A 44 16.82 17.12 11.05
C GLY A 44 17.35 16.99 9.62
N TRP A 45 16.88 17.80 8.68
CA TRP A 45 17.32 17.77 7.29
C TRP A 45 18.54 18.65 7.06
N ALA A 46 19.40 18.25 6.12
CA ALA A 46 20.50 19.08 5.67
C ALA A 46 19.98 20.10 4.65
N VAL A 47 19.97 21.38 5.04
CA VAL A 47 19.46 22.46 4.20
C VAL A 47 20.62 23.24 3.60
N GLU A 48 20.55 23.48 2.30
CA GLU A 48 21.43 24.40 1.60
C GLU A 48 20.60 25.49 0.95
N THR A 49 21.15 26.69 0.88
CA THR A 49 20.44 27.83 0.32
C THR A 49 21.25 28.48 -0.81
N THR A 50 20.54 29.09 -1.76
CA THR A 50 21.09 29.91 -2.86
C THR A 50 20.09 30.97 -3.27
N ASP A 51 20.57 32.05 -3.89
CA ASP A 51 19.78 33.19 -4.35
C ASP A 51 19.61 33.24 -5.87
N SER A 52 20.17 32.28 -6.62
CA SER A 52 20.14 32.31 -8.09
C SER A 52 19.74 30.98 -8.71
N VAL A 53 19.06 31.05 -9.86
CA VAL A 53 18.66 29.88 -10.65
C VAL A 53 19.87 29.14 -11.22
N ASP A 54 20.92 29.84 -11.60
CA ASP A 54 22.10 29.24 -12.22
C ASP A 54 22.90 28.38 -11.23
N ASP A 55 23.15 28.90 -10.02
CA ASP A 55 23.79 28.13 -8.94
C ASP A 55 22.87 26.99 -8.46
N ALA A 56 21.56 27.23 -8.34
CA ALA A 56 20.61 26.17 -8.06
C ALA A 56 20.68 25.05 -9.09
N TRP A 57 20.78 25.38 -10.38
CA TRP A 57 20.91 24.40 -11.44
C TRP A 57 22.21 23.60 -11.34
N GLU A 58 23.35 24.25 -11.14
CA GLU A 58 24.65 23.58 -10.99
C GLU A 58 24.63 22.58 -9.83
N ARG A 59 24.05 22.99 -8.69
CA ARG A 59 23.86 22.12 -7.53
C ARG A 59 22.91 20.97 -7.81
N LEU A 60 21.72 21.22 -8.37
CA LEU A 60 20.74 20.18 -8.68
C LEU A 60 21.22 19.17 -9.71
N SER A 61 22.07 19.58 -10.64
CA SER A 61 22.60 18.71 -11.70
C SER A 61 23.81 17.88 -11.25
N THR A 62 24.44 18.22 -10.13
CA THR A 62 25.61 17.52 -9.59
C THR A 62 25.37 16.84 -8.24
N GLY A 63 24.29 17.21 -7.54
CA GLY A 63 23.99 16.77 -6.18
C GLY A 63 22.75 15.88 -6.08
N GLU A 64 22.71 15.06 -5.02
CA GLU A 64 21.56 14.25 -4.64
C GLU A 64 20.66 15.04 -3.67
N TYR A 65 19.82 15.92 -4.19
CA TYR A 65 18.80 16.61 -3.39
C TYR A 65 17.51 15.79 -3.34
N SER A 66 16.96 15.64 -2.13
CA SER A 66 15.66 15.01 -1.89
C SER A 66 14.50 15.94 -2.20
N LEU A 67 14.74 17.25 -2.19
CA LEU A 67 13.75 18.28 -2.52
C LEU A 67 14.44 19.59 -2.93
N VAL A 68 13.82 20.32 -3.85
CA VAL A 68 14.07 21.76 -4.03
C VAL A 68 12.83 22.57 -3.63
N VAL A 69 13.03 23.60 -2.82
CA VAL A 69 12.04 24.65 -2.52
C VAL A 69 12.49 25.89 -3.26
N VAL A 70 11.69 26.41 -4.18
CA VAL A 70 12.12 27.49 -5.09
C VAL A 70 11.11 28.61 -5.16
N ASP A 71 11.58 29.84 -5.03
CA ASP A 71 10.77 31.01 -5.27
C ASP A 71 10.45 31.19 -6.76
N LYS A 72 9.19 31.50 -7.02
CA LYS A 72 8.69 31.71 -8.37
C LYS A 72 9.32 32.95 -9.04
N ASN A 73 9.52 34.04 -8.31
CA ASN A 73 10.01 35.33 -8.80
C ASN A 73 11.41 35.63 -8.25
N LEU A 74 12.45 35.12 -8.91
CA LEU A 74 13.84 35.38 -8.54
C LEU A 74 14.36 36.61 -9.28
N GLN A 75 15.43 37.24 -8.76
CA GLN A 75 16.03 38.39 -9.41
C GLN A 75 16.59 38.01 -10.79
N GLY A 76 15.90 38.43 -11.86
CA GLY A 76 16.33 38.21 -13.24
C GLY A 76 15.99 36.85 -13.85
N ALA A 77 15.27 35.97 -13.13
CA ALA A 77 14.86 34.66 -13.61
C ALA A 77 13.55 34.18 -12.95
N SER A 78 12.89 33.15 -13.48
CA SER A 78 11.76 32.52 -12.80
C SER A 78 12.13 31.14 -12.27
N GLY A 79 11.71 30.84 -11.03
CA GLY A 79 11.76 29.47 -10.51
C GLY A 79 10.99 28.46 -11.36
N LEU A 80 9.95 28.92 -12.08
CA LEU A 80 9.23 28.06 -13.03
C LEU A 80 10.09 27.64 -14.22
N ASP A 81 11.04 28.49 -14.65
CA ASP A 81 11.98 28.14 -15.73
C ASP A 81 12.96 27.05 -15.27
N LEU A 82 13.37 27.09 -13.99
CA LEU A 82 14.15 26.02 -13.36
C LEU A 82 13.38 24.70 -13.37
N LEU A 83 12.12 24.69 -12.91
CA LEU A 83 11.26 23.50 -12.95
C LEU A 83 11.08 22.96 -14.37
N GLN A 84 10.80 23.83 -15.33
CA GLN A 84 10.66 23.44 -16.73
C GLN A 84 11.97 22.84 -17.29
N ARG A 85 13.13 23.35 -16.86
CA ARG A 85 14.44 22.79 -17.23
C ARG A 85 14.66 21.43 -16.57
N MET A 86 14.36 21.28 -15.28
CA MET A 86 14.42 20.00 -14.56
C MET A 86 13.58 18.93 -15.26
N LEU A 87 12.34 19.28 -15.62
CA LEU A 87 11.43 18.37 -16.34
C LEU A 87 11.99 17.96 -17.71
N ARG A 88 12.54 18.91 -18.47
CA ARG A 88 13.13 18.64 -19.80
C ARG A 88 14.36 17.75 -19.75
N GLU A 89 15.22 17.94 -18.75
CA GLU A 89 16.46 17.17 -18.57
C GLU A 89 16.24 15.88 -17.76
N GLY A 90 15.00 15.60 -17.33
CA GLY A 90 14.63 14.38 -16.62
C GLY A 90 15.17 14.30 -15.19
N LEU A 91 15.42 15.44 -14.53
CA LEU A 91 15.75 15.47 -13.11
C LEU A 91 14.54 15.04 -12.29
N ALA A 92 14.73 14.00 -11.46
CA ALA A 92 13.66 13.40 -10.66
C ALA A 92 13.46 14.07 -9.30
N THR A 93 14.29 15.06 -8.94
CA THR A 93 14.17 15.79 -7.67
C THR A 93 12.82 16.50 -7.61
N PRO A 94 11.98 16.21 -6.59
CA PRO A 94 10.70 16.88 -6.45
C PRO A 94 10.89 18.37 -6.12
N ALA A 95 9.91 19.19 -6.51
CA ALA A 95 9.96 20.63 -6.33
C ALA A 95 8.73 21.16 -5.58
N VAL A 96 8.95 22.11 -4.67
CA VAL A 96 7.91 22.92 -4.03
C VAL A 96 8.12 24.37 -4.44
N VAL A 97 7.09 25.02 -4.95
CA VAL A 97 7.16 26.43 -5.35
C VAL A 97 6.67 27.32 -4.22
N ILE A 98 7.43 28.38 -3.89
CA ILE A 98 7.02 29.46 -2.98
C ILE A 98 6.80 30.76 -3.78
N THR A 99 5.87 31.62 -3.35
CA THR A 99 5.70 32.96 -3.93
C THR A 99 5.02 33.91 -2.96
N GLY A 100 5.34 35.21 -3.01
CA GLY A 100 4.54 36.26 -2.36
C GLY A 100 3.31 36.71 -3.16
N PHE A 101 3.25 36.38 -4.45
CA PHE A 101 2.18 36.80 -5.35
C PHE A 101 1.62 35.60 -6.10
N PRO A 102 0.73 34.80 -5.47
CA PRO A 102 0.09 33.69 -6.13
C PRO A 102 -0.92 34.15 -7.19
N SER A 103 -1.04 33.36 -8.25
CA SER A 103 -2.11 33.47 -9.23
C SER A 103 -2.50 32.07 -9.71
N VAL A 104 -3.74 31.91 -10.13
CA VAL A 104 -4.28 30.65 -10.66
C VAL A 104 -3.38 30.08 -11.76
N GLN A 105 -2.92 30.96 -12.65
CA GLN A 105 -2.05 30.62 -13.78
C GLN A 105 -0.69 30.12 -13.31
N THR A 106 -0.12 30.73 -12.26
CA THR A 106 1.21 30.35 -11.77
C THR A 106 1.17 29.06 -10.97
N VAL A 107 0.10 28.80 -10.24
CA VAL A 107 -0.11 27.49 -9.59
C VAL A 107 -0.28 26.40 -10.65
N ALA A 108 -1.14 26.62 -11.66
CA ALA A 108 -1.33 25.67 -12.77
C ALA A 108 -0.02 25.35 -13.51
N ALA A 109 0.74 26.39 -13.88
CA ALA A 109 2.02 26.22 -14.53
C ALA A 109 3.04 25.45 -13.66
N ALA A 110 3.10 25.71 -12.36
CA ALA A 110 3.97 24.97 -11.45
C ALA A 110 3.66 23.46 -11.45
N MET A 111 2.38 23.10 -11.32
CA MET A 111 1.95 21.68 -11.34
C MET A 111 2.19 21.03 -12.70
N ASP A 112 2.02 21.77 -13.79
CA ASP A 112 2.30 21.29 -15.15
C ASP A 112 3.79 21.02 -15.36
N PHE A 113 4.65 21.83 -14.74
CA PHE A 113 6.10 21.62 -14.73
C PHE A 113 6.57 20.61 -13.68
N GLY A 114 5.64 19.94 -12.98
CA GLY A 114 5.95 18.84 -12.06
C GLY A 114 6.25 19.27 -10.63
N ALA A 115 5.84 20.47 -10.22
CA ALA A 115 5.81 20.81 -8.80
C ALA A 115 4.93 19.80 -8.05
N GLU A 116 5.44 19.32 -6.92
CA GLU A 116 4.72 18.43 -6.00
C GLU A 116 3.90 19.23 -4.99
N ASP A 117 4.24 20.50 -4.77
CA ASP A 117 3.45 21.41 -3.95
C ASP A 117 3.67 22.90 -4.27
N TYR A 118 2.78 23.75 -3.76
CA TYR A 118 2.81 25.20 -3.90
C TYR A 118 2.43 25.92 -2.59
N LEU A 119 3.27 26.85 -2.15
CA LEU A 119 3.16 27.57 -0.88
C LEU A 119 3.13 29.09 -1.10
N VAL A 120 2.42 29.80 -0.23
CA VAL A 120 2.27 31.27 -0.30
C VAL A 120 3.05 31.91 0.86
N LYS A 121 3.78 32.98 0.53
CA LYS A 121 4.42 33.88 1.49
C LYS A 121 3.50 35.08 1.79
N PRO A 122 3.56 35.66 3.00
CA PRO A 122 4.34 35.22 4.16
C PRO A 122 3.78 33.92 4.77
N PHE A 123 4.65 33.13 5.41
CA PHE A 123 4.22 31.89 6.08
C PHE A 123 3.55 32.23 7.41
N GLU A 124 2.23 32.04 7.49
CA GLU A 124 1.47 32.32 8.73
C GLU A 124 1.75 31.29 9.83
N ASP A 125 1.89 30.01 9.46
CA ASP A 125 2.27 28.90 10.33
C ASP A 125 3.41 28.11 9.69
N ILE A 126 4.63 28.27 10.21
CA ILE A 126 5.81 27.56 9.71
C ILE A 126 5.69 26.04 9.88
N SER A 127 4.91 25.58 10.86
CA SER A 127 4.63 24.16 11.07
C SER A 127 3.82 23.57 9.92
N GLN A 128 2.99 24.37 9.24
CA GLN A 128 2.28 23.94 8.05
C GLN A 128 3.23 23.71 6.88
N VAL A 129 4.21 24.62 6.70
CA VAL A 129 5.27 24.50 5.69
C VAL A 129 6.09 23.23 5.92
N GLN A 130 6.53 23.00 7.16
CA GLN A 130 7.23 21.77 7.56
C GLN A 130 6.43 20.51 7.24
N ARG A 131 5.15 20.45 7.63
CA ARG A 131 4.26 19.30 7.35
C ARG A 131 4.11 19.01 5.85
N ARG A 132 3.94 20.05 5.03
CA ARG A 132 3.77 19.91 3.58
C ARG A 132 5.05 19.43 2.91
N ILE A 133 6.18 20.05 3.23
CA ILE A 133 7.50 19.65 2.72
C ILE A 133 7.85 18.22 3.16
N ARG A 134 7.62 17.87 4.44
CA ARG A 134 7.77 16.50 4.95
C ARG A 134 6.98 15.52 4.11
N GLY A 135 5.71 15.83 3.84
CA GLY A 135 4.85 14.99 3.01
C GLY A 135 5.39 14.78 1.59
N VAL A 136 6.04 15.76 0.98
CA VAL A 136 6.68 15.63 -0.35
C VAL A 136 7.93 14.75 -0.27
N ILE A 137 8.83 15.02 0.67
CA ILE A 137 10.08 14.27 0.87
C ILE A 137 9.77 12.81 1.15
N GLU A 138 8.86 12.54 2.10
CA GLU A 138 8.44 11.20 2.47
C GLU A 138 7.96 10.40 1.26
N ARG A 139 7.14 10.99 0.37
CA ARG A 139 6.70 10.32 -0.87
C ARG A 139 7.88 9.89 -1.75
N GLY A 140 8.87 10.76 -1.94
CA GLY A 140 10.06 10.46 -2.75
C GLY A 140 10.97 9.40 -2.10
N LEU A 141 11.18 9.48 -0.79
CA LEU A 141 11.92 8.48 -0.02
C LEU A 141 11.25 7.11 -0.11
N TYR A 142 9.91 7.06 0.02
CA TYR A 142 9.16 5.81 -0.04
C TYR A 142 9.25 5.16 -1.41
N GLU A 143 9.18 5.94 -2.49
CA GLU A 143 9.37 5.40 -3.83
C GLU A 143 10.76 4.76 -3.99
N THR A 144 11.81 5.43 -3.51
CA THR A 144 13.19 4.92 -3.55
C THR A 144 13.35 3.66 -2.70
N PHE A 145 12.84 3.69 -1.47
CA PHE A 145 12.86 2.57 -0.55
C PHE A 145 12.14 1.35 -1.15
N TYR A 146 10.93 1.54 -1.66
CA TYR A 146 10.16 0.45 -2.23
C TYR A 146 10.76 -0.15 -3.48
N ARG A 147 11.31 0.69 -4.36
CA ARG A 147 12.05 0.21 -5.53
C ARG A 147 13.22 -0.67 -5.09
N ARG A 148 13.99 -0.22 -4.10
CA ARG A 148 15.15 -0.97 -3.60
C ARG A 148 14.74 -2.30 -2.97
N VAL A 149 13.71 -2.30 -2.14
CA VAL A 149 13.11 -3.53 -1.59
C VAL A 149 12.76 -4.49 -2.73
N ALA A 150 12.01 -4.02 -3.74
CA ALA A 150 11.60 -4.84 -4.88
C ALA A 150 12.78 -5.40 -5.69
N GLU A 151 13.83 -4.61 -5.91
CA GLU A 151 15.05 -5.02 -6.61
C GLU A 151 15.83 -6.07 -5.83
N ASP A 152 16.11 -5.83 -4.54
CA ASP A 152 16.81 -6.78 -3.69
C ASP A 152 16.07 -8.11 -3.68
N LEU A 153 14.74 -8.07 -3.58
CA LEU A 153 13.89 -9.26 -3.65
C LEU A 153 13.98 -9.97 -4.98
N ALA A 154 13.87 -9.28 -6.11
CA ALA A 154 14.01 -9.90 -7.42
C ALA A 154 15.34 -10.66 -7.54
N HIS A 155 16.44 -10.10 -7.04
CA HIS A 155 17.74 -10.76 -7.03
C HIS A 155 17.77 -12.01 -6.15
N VAL A 156 17.13 -12.01 -4.98
CA VAL A 156 16.99 -13.22 -4.15
C VAL A 156 16.23 -14.31 -4.87
N LEU A 157 15.15 -13.92 -5.54
CA LEU A 157 14.27 -14.82 -6.25
C LEU A 157 14.97 -15.44 -7.48
N GLU A 158 15.87 -14.70 -8.14
CA GLU A 158 16.69 -15.17 -9.27
C GLU A 158 17.93 -15.98 -8.85
N GLY A 159 18.48 -15.73 -7.66
CA GLY A 159 19.77 -16.26 -7.19
C GLY A 159 19.79 -17.69 -6.64
N GLY A 160 18.64 -18.37 -6.51
CA GLY A 160 18.57 -19.81 -6.26
C GLY A 160 19.08 -20.31 -4.90
N SER A 161 18.16 -20.62 -3.98
CA SER A 161 18.33 -21.71 -3.02
C SER A 161 17.00 -22.37 -2.64
N SER A 162 16.84 -23.61 -3.09
CA SER A 162 16.05 -24.72 -2.53
C SER A 162 14.53 -24.60 -2.31
N ASP A 163 13.82 -23.56 -2.74
CA ASP A 163 12.35 -23.64 -2.90
C ASP A 163 11.91 -22.81 -4.11
N ILE A 164 12.19 -23.33 -5.32
CA ILE A 164 11.73 -22.78 -6.62
C ILE A 164 10.21 -22.49 -6.61
N ILE A 165 9.47 -23.23 -5.78
CA ILE A 165 8.02 -23.11 -5.56
C ILE A 165 7.63 -21.74 -4.97
N SER A 166 8.49 -21.08 -4.19
CA SER A 166 8.17 -19.81 -3.50
C SER A 166 8.25 -18.60 -4.44
N VAL A 167 9.18 -18.62 -5.40
CA VAL A 167 9.43 -17.51 -6.33
C VAL A 167 8.31 -17.37 -7.36
N GLU A 168 7.95 -18.48 -8.01
CA GLU A 168 6.89 -18.50 -9.01
C GLU A 168 5.56 -18.09 -8.39
N ARG A 169 5.30 -18.47 -7.13
CA ARG A 169 4.09 -18.10 -6.39
C ARG A 169 4.01 -16.62 -6.03
N ILE A 170 5.13 -16.02 -5.59
CA ILE A 170 5.20 -14.57 -5.38
C ILE A 170 4.97 -13.85 -6.71
N GLY A 171 5.62 -14.31 -7.79
CA GLY A 171 5.40 -13.77 -9.14
C GLY A 171 3.95 -13.87 -9.61
N GLN A 172 3.29 -15.01 -9.38
CA GLN A 172 1.88 -15.23 -9.71
C GLN A 172 0.95 -14.35 -8.85
N ALA A 173 1.20 -14.23 -7.55
CA ALA A 173 0.43 -13.36 -6.65
C ALA A 173 0.56 -11.89 -7.05
N LEU A 174 1.77 -11.42 -7.33
CA LEU A 174 2.02 -10.07 -7.82
C LEU A 174 1.40 -9.82 -9.19
N GLY A 175 1.46 -10.82 -10.09
CA GLY A 175 0.81 -10.76 -11.40
C GLY A 175 -0.71 -10.64 -11.27
N ALA A 176 -1.31 -11.45 -10.40
CA ALA A 176 -2.74 -11.41 -10.12
C ALA A 176 -3.16 -10.08 -9.48
N PHE A 177 -2.37 -9.55 -8.54
CA PHE A 177 -2.62 -8.26 -7.91
C PHE A 177 -2.45 -7.09 -8.89
N LYS A 178 -1.42 -7.13 -9.73
CA LYS A 178 -1.22 -6.13 -10.81
C LYS A 178 -2.40 -6.13 -11.77
N LYS A 179 -2.91 -7.31 -12.14
CA LYS A 179 -4.12 -7.45 -12.95
C LYS A 179 -5.33 -6.86 -12.22
N HIS A 180 -5.53 -7.19 -10.95
CA HIS A 180 -6.60 -6.61 -10.14
C HIS A 180 -6.54 -5.07 -10.12
N LEU A 181 -5.38 -4.47 -9.84
CA LEU A 181 -5.17 -3.01 -9.86
C LEU A 181 -5.38 -2.37 -11.24
N SER A 182 -5.25 -3.14 -12.33
CA SER A 182 -5.55 -2.67 -13.69
C SER A 182 -7.05 -2.69 -14.00
N GLU A 183 -7.79 -3.56 -13.33
CA GLU A 183 -9.23 -3.73 -13.52
C GLU A 183 -10.06 -2.79 -12.63
N ARG A 184 -9.48 -2.25 -11.56
CA ARG A 184 -10.11 -1.30 -10.63
C ARG A 184 -10.58 -0.01 -11.29
N THR A 185 -11.56 0.63 -10.65
CA THR A 185 -11.94 2.02 -10.93
C THR A 185 -10.74 2.94 -10.74
N ALA A 186 -10.33 3.59 -11.84
CA ALA A 186 -9.23 4.54 -11.82
C ALA A 186 -9.65 5.83 -11.10
N ALA A 187 -10.87 6.30 -11.33
CA ALA A 187 -11.38 7.55 -10.77
C ALA A 187 -12.80 7.41 -10.24
N LEU A 188 -13.02 7.79 -8.98
CA LEU A 188 -14.36 8.06 -8.46
C LEU A 188 -14.58 9.57 -8.50
N VAL A 189 -15.70 10.01 -9.08
CA VAL A 189 -15.98 11.42 -9.37
C VAL A 189 -17.12 11.91 -8.48
N LEU A 190 -16.83 12.85 -7.58
CA LEU A 190 -17.82 13.59 -6.80
C LEU A 190 -18.00 14.98 -7.39
N GLU A 191 -19.20 15.26 -7.89
CA GLU A 191 -19.58 16.55 -8.45
C GLU A 191 -20.84 17.07 -7.79
N LYS A 192 -21.02 18.40 -7.81
CA LYS A 192 -22.22 19.05 -7.26
C LYS A 192 -23.50 18.72 -8.05
N ARG A 193 -23.36 18.38 -9.34
CA ARG A 193 -24.49 18.11 -10.25
C ARG A 193 -24.23 16.82 -11.02
N ALA A 194 -25.24 15.95 -11.10
CA ALA A 194 -25.14 14.67 -11.78
C ALA A 194 -24.63 14.79 -13.24
N GLY A 195 -25.16 15.74 -14.02
CA GLY A 195 -24.70 15.93 -15.41
C GLY A 195 -23.24 16.37 -15.53
N LEU A 196 -22.66 17.03 -14.52
CA LEU A 196 -21.22 17.35 -14.52
C LEU A 196 -20.38 16.13 -14.17
N ALA A 197 -20.90 15.23 -13.32
CA ALA A 197 -20.26 13.96 -13.00
C ALA A 197 -20.16 13.07 -14.24
N GLU A 198 -21.24 12.97 -15.02
CA GLU A 198 -21.29 12.25 -16.29
C GLU A 198 -20.26 12.81 -17.28
N LEU A 199 -20.23 14.14 -17.48
CA LEU A 199 -19.24 14.78 -18.35
C LEU A 199 -17.79 14.52 -17.94
N SER A 200 -17.49 14.57 -16.64
CA SER A 200 -16.17 14.20 -16.12
C SER A 200 -15.84 12.73 -16.39
N CYS A 201 -16.80 11.82 -16.16
CA CYS A 201 -16.62 10.40 -16.41
C CYS A 201 -16.40 10.10 -17.90
N ASP A 202 -17.16 10.75 -18.78
CA ASP A 202 -17.02 10.62 -20.23
C ASP A 202 -15.65 11.12 -20.71
N ALA A 203 -15.21 12.28 -20.19
CA ALA A 203 -13.89 12.82 -20.50
C ALA A 203 -12.77 11.85 -20.07
N LEU A 204 -12.87 11.25 -18.88
CA LEU A 204 -11.90 10.26 -18.40
C LEU A 204 -11.99 8.95 -19.19
N GLY A 205 -13.21 8.52 -19.55
CA GLY A 205 -13.47 7.35 -20.39
C GLY A 205 -12.86 7.47 -21.78
N ALA A 206 -12.89 8.66 -22.39
CA ALA A 206 -12.23 8.93 -23.67
C ALA A 206 -10.70 8.73 -23.62
N ALA A 207 -10.08 8.87 -22.43
CA ALA A 207 -8.67 8.55 -22.21
C ALA A 207 -8.41 7.08 -21.81
N GLY A 208 -9.44 6.22 -21.86
CA GLY A 208 -9.37 4.82 -21.47
C GLY A 208 -9.33 4.58 -19.96
N LEU A 209 -9.70 5.57 -19.14
CA LEU A 209 -9.76 5.44 -17.68
C LEU A 209 -11.15 4.96 -17.26
N LYS A 210 -11.19 3.95 -16.38
CA LYS A 210 -12.44 3.52 -15.73
C LYS A 210 -12.85 4.55 -14.69
N ALA A 211 -13.89 5.34 -14.98
CA ALA A 211 -14.41 6.35 -14.08
C ALA A 211 -15.86 6.05 -13.67
N GLU A 212 -16.22 6.39 -12.43
CA GLU A 212 -17.54 6.19 -11.85
C GLU A 212 -17.99 7.48 -11.15
N ALA A 213 -19.26 7.86 -11.30
CA ALA A 213 -19.83 9.00 -10.59
C ALA A 213 -20.34 8.58 -9.20
N ALA A 214 -19.97 9.33 -8.17
CA ALA A 214 -20.51 9.21 -6.83
C ALA A 214 -21.66 10.20 -6.63
N ALA A 215 -22.78 9.72 -6.09
CA ALA A 215 -23.96 10.54 -5.85
C ALA A 215 -23.84 11.46 -4.61
N SER A 216 -22.95 11.14 -3.67
CA SER A 216 -22.77 11.88 -2.41
C SER A 216 -21.43 11.60 -1.76
N ALA A 217 -21.05 12.42 -0.78
CA ALA A 217 -19.87 12.18 0.07
C ALA A 217 -19.93 10.82 0.80
N ASP A 218 -21.11 10.38 1.24
CA ASP A 218 -21.27 9.08 1.89
C ASP A 218 -21.06 7.90 0.94
N ALA A 219 -21.49 8.05 -0.32
CA ALA A 219 -21.19 7.08 -1.37
C ALA A 219 -19.67 7.00 -1.60
N VAL A 220 -18.97 8.14 -1.58
CA VAL A 220 -17.49 8.17 -1.66
C VAL A 220 -16.87 7.43 -0.47
N ARG A 221 -17.28 7.72 0.77
CA ARG A 221 -16.75 7.04 1.98
C ARG A 221 -16.91 5.53 1.91
N SER A 222 -18.10 5.07 1.54
CA SER A 222 -18.40 3.65 1.37
C SER A 222 -17.51 3.01 0.32
N ARG A 223 -17.34 3.68 -0.83
CA ARG A 223 -16.52 3.18 -1.95
C ARG A 223 -15.03 3.13 -1.60
N VAL A 224 -14.49 4.14 -0.91
CA VAL A 224 -13.09 4.19 -0.48
C VAL A 224 -12.77 3.14 0.60
N SER A 225 -13.74 2.85 1.47
CA SER A 225 -13.56 1.85 2.53
C SER A 225 -13.77 0.41 2.03
N GLY A 226 -14.44 0.22 0.90
CA GLY A 226 -14.73 -1.10 0.32
C GLY A 226 -13.53 -1.81 -0.34
N GLU A 227 -13.76 -3.04 -0.80
CA GLU A 227 -12.74 -3.92 -1.40
C GLU A 227 -12.18 -3.36 -2.73
N ASP A 228 -13.04 -2.82 -3.60
CA ASP A 228 -12.65 -2.27 -4.92
C ASP A 228 -12.39 -0.75 -4.87
N HIS A 229 -11.82 -0.24 -3.79
CA HIS A 229 -11.64 1.20 -3.60
C HIS A 229 -10.86 1.86 -4.77
N PRO A 230 -11.24 3.09 -5.14
CA PRO A 230 -10.66 3.78 -6.30
C PRO A 230 -9.18 4.12 -6.08
N LEU A 231 -8.46 4.29 -7.19
CA LEU A 231 -7.07 4.76 -7.16
C LEU A 231 -7.00 6.29 -6.99
N THR A 232 -7.94 7.00 -7.59
CA THR A 232 -8.03 8.45 -7.56
C THR A 232 -9.45 8.89 -7.24
N LEU A 233 -9.56 9.98 -6.49
CA LEU A 233 -10.80 10.67 -6.21
C LEU A 233 -10.76 12.03 -6.92
N VAL A 234 -11.77 12.32 -7.74
CA VAL A 234 -11.96 13.60 -8.42
C VAL A 234 -13.10 14.32 -7.70
N VAL A 235 -12.83 15.44 -7.03
CA VAL A 235 -13.80 16.10 -6.15
C VAL A 235 -14.00 17.55 -6.55
N ASN A 236 -15.22 17.91 -6.92
CA ASN A 236 -15.62 19.30 -7.05
C ASN A 236 -15.63 19.98 -5.68
N LEU A 237 -14.88 21.07 -5.54
CA LEU A 237 -14.76 21.82 -4.29
C LEU A 237 -16.06 22.52 -3.88
N GLU A 238 -17.00 22.73 -4.81
CA GLU A 238 -18.34 23.25 -4.50
C GLU A 238 -19.30 22.17 -3.99
N ALA A 239 -18.90 20.90 -3.93
CA ALA A 239 -19.71 19.86 -3.31
C ALA A 239 -19.70 20.04 -1.78
N ASP A 240 -20.83 19.72 -1.14
CA ASP A 240 -20.99 19.93 0.30
C ASP A 240 -19.95 19.11 1.10
N GLY A 241 -19.17 19.80 1.93
CA GLY A 241 -18.14 19.19 2.77
C GLY A 241 -16.95 18.60 2.01
N ALA A 242 -16.68 19.06 0.78
CA ALA A 242 -15.61 18.53 -0.07
C ALA A 242 -14.23 18.53 0.63
N LEU A 243 -13.83 19.64 1.26
CA LEU A 243 -12.53 19.76 1.92
C LEU A 243 -12.38 18.82 3.12
N ASP A 244 -13.41 18.78 3.99
CA ASP A 244 -13.43 17.87 5.14
C ASP A 244 -13.37 16.41 4.69
N LEU A 245 -14.08 16.07 3.61
CA LEU A 245 -14.06 14.75 3.01
C LEU A 245 -12.66 14.38 2.52
N ILE A 246 -11.96 15.30 1.84
CA ILE A 246 -10.59 15.04 1.36
C ILE A 246 -9.67 14.73 2.55
N GLY A 247 -9.68 15.56 3.60
CA GLY A 247 -8.84 15.37 4.78
C GLY A 247 -9.19 14.11 5.59
N GLU A 248 -10.47 13.74 5.66
CA GLU A 248 -10.93 12.49 6.25
C GLU A 248 -10.39 11.28 5.47
N LEU A 249 -10.60 11.24 4.15
CA LEU A 249 -10.24 10.09 3.33
C LEU A 249 -8.73 9.90 3.22
N ARG A 250 -7.94 10.97 3.20
CA ARG A 250 -6.46 10.90 3.22
C ARG A 250 -5.93 10.28 4.52
N ARG A 251 -6.64 10.43 5.64
CA ARG A 251 -6.29 9.74 6.90
C ARG A 251 -6.65 8.26 6.88
N ILE A 252 -7.70 7.87 6.16
CA ILE A 252 -8.14 6.48 6.01
C ILE A 252 -7.26 5.72 5.01
N ASP A 253 -7.01 6.32 3.85
CA ASP A 253 -6.20 5.77 2.77
C ASP A 253 -5.12 6.79 2.34
N PRO A 254 -3.91 6.70 2.90
CA PRO A 254 -2.82 7.63 2.57
C PRO A 254 -2.30 7.47 1.14
N LEU A 255 -2.70 6.40 0.44
CA LEU A 255 -2.37 6.14 -0.97
C LEU A 255 -3.47 6.58 -1.94
N LEU A 256 -4.60 7.10 -1.43
CA LEU A 256 -5.64 7.68 -2.28
C LEU A 256 -5.15 9.03 -2.82
N GLU A 257 -5.03 9.14 -4.14
CA GLU A 257 -4.71 10.40 -4.79
C GLU A 257 -6.00 11.20 -5.00
N VAL A 258 -5.92 12.51 -4.83
CA VAL A 258 -7.09 13.38 -4.92
C VAL A 258 -6.81 14.49 -5.93
N VAL A 259 -7.67 14.60 -6.95
CA VAL A 259 -7.67 15.70 -7.92
C VAL A 259 -8.87 16.60 -7.61
N ALA A 260 -8.62 17.78 -7.06
CA ALA A 260 -9.66 18.76 -6.77
C ALA A 260 -10.13 19.44 -8.06
N VAL A 261 -11.44 19.63 -8.23
CA VAL A 261 -12.02 20.33 -9.38
C VAL A 261 -12.57 21.66 -8.90
N ALA A 262 -12.04 22.74 -9.45
CA ALA A 262 -12.49 24.11 -9.17
C ALA A 262 -13.20 24.69 -10.38
N SER A 263 -14.40 25.25 -10.20
CA SER A 263 -15.16 25.88 -11.28
C SER A 263 -14.79 27.36 -11.45
N GLY A 264 -14.63 28.08 -10.34
CA GLY A 264 -14.38 29.53 -10.32
C GLY A 264 -12.91 29.90 -10.44
N GLY A 265 -12.02 28.94 -10.15
CA GLY A 265 -10.58 29.16 -10.13
C GLY A 265 -10.16 30.23 -9.15
N SER A 266 -10.68 30.21 -7.92
CA SER A 266 -10.16 31.08 -6.87
C SER A 266 -8.86 30.48 -6.29
N LEU A 267 -7.95 31.34 -5.87
CA LEU A 267 -6.73 30.91 -5.18
C LEU A 267 -7.05 30.28 -3.82
N GLU A 268 -8.02 30.85 -3.10
CA GLU A 268 -8.46 30.36 -1.80
C GLU A 268 -8.94 28.91 -1.87
N GLU A 269 -9.78 28.57 -2.85
CA GLU A 269 -10.23 27.18 -3.07
C GLU A 269 -9.07 26.23 -3.36
N THR A 270 -8.10 26.69 -4.15
CA THR A 270 -6.93 25.91 -4.55
C THR A 270 -6.05 25.58 -3.35
N PHE A 271 -5.75 26.58 -2.51
CA PHE A 271 -4.95 26.38 -1.30
C PHE A 271 -5.67 25.53 -0.28
N ALA A 272 -6.96 25.79 -0.04
CA ALA A 272 -7.75 24.99 0.88
C ALA A 272 -7.79 23.51 0.46
N ALA A 273 -7.84 23.22 -0.85
CA ALA A 273 -7.77 21.85 -1.36
C ALA A 273 -6.43 21.17 -1.05
N PHE A 274 -5.30 21.85 -1.28
CA PHE A 274 -3.98 21.31 -0.93
C PHE A 274 -3.81 21.10 0.57
N GLU A 275 -4.28 22.04 1.38
CA GLU A 275 -4.27 21.92 2.85
C GLU A 275 -5.11 20.74 3.34
N ALA A 276 -6.25 20.49 2.70
CA ALA A 276 -7.06 19.31 2.95
C ALA A 276 -6.38 18.00 2.50
N GLY A 277 -5.36 18.07 1.65
CA GLY A 277 -4.57 16.93 1.17
C GLY A 277 -4.84 16.52 -0.27
N ALA A 278 -5.36 17.44 -1.10
CA ALA A 278 -5.42 17.23 -2.54
C ALA A 278 -4.01 17.07 -3.12
N SER A 279 -3.87 16.14 -4.06
CA SER A 279 -2.60 15.82 -4.73
C SER A 279 -2.38 16.67 -5.99
N ASP A 280 -3.47 17.14 -6.59
CA ASP A 280 -3.49 17.99 -7.78
C ASP A 280 -4.84 18.73 -7.86
N PHE A 281 -4.98 19.68 -8.78
CA PHE A 281 -6.26 20.36 -9.05
C PHE A 281 -6.52 20.50 -10.56
N TYR A 282 -7.76 20.79 -10.92
CA TYR A 282 -8.21 21.04 -12.28
C TYR A 282 -9.21 22.20 -12.31
N PHE A 283 -8.93 23.20 -13.14
CA PHE A 283 -9.78 24.37 -13.38
C PHE A 283 -10.68 24.16 -14.60
N ARG A 284 -11.87 23.62 -14.36
CA ARG A 284 -12.83 23.26 -15.42
C ARG A 284 -13.15 24.42 -16.38
N SER A 285 -13.19 25.66 -15.90
CA SER A 285 -13.54 26.83 -16.70
C SER A 285 -12.41 27.36 -17.59
N ARG A 286 -11.18 26.88 -17.40
CA ARG A 286 -9.97 27.44 -18.04
C ARG A 286 -9.12 26.39 -18.75
N GLU A 287 -9.19 25.15 -18.30
CA GLU A 287 -8.39 24.04 -18.81
C GLU A 287 -9.24 23.11 -19.68
N ALA A 288 -8.60 22.52 -20.69
CA ALA A 288 -9.25 21.55 -21.55
C ALA A 288 -9.42 20.20 -20.82
N PRO A 289 -10.43 19.37 -21.18
CA PRO A 289 -10.65 18.08 -20.54
C PRO A 289 -9.43 17.13 -20.57
N GLU A 290 -8.56 17.27 -21.56
CA GLU A 290 -7.31 16.51 -21.69
C GLU A 290 -6.36 16.76 -20.52
N VAL A 291 -6.42 17.93 -19.89
CA VAL A 291 -5.64 18.25 -18.69
C VAL A 291 -6.13 17.42 -17.51
N LEU A 292 -7.45 17.35 -17.29
CA LEU A 292 -8.03 16.48 -16.27
C LEU A 292 -7.64 15.01 -16.50
N GLN A 293 -7.71 14.55 -17.75
CA GLN A 293 -7.29 13.19 -18.12
C GLN A 293 -5.82 12.94 -17.76
N ALA A 294 -4.92 13.86 -18.10
CA ALA A 294 -3.50 13.74 -17.79
C ALA A 294 -3.24 13.71 -16.27
N ARG A 295 -3.87 14.60 -15.50
CA ARG A 295 -3.75 14.67 -14.04
C ARG A 295 -4.24 13.40 -13.37
N VAL A 296 -5.45 12.93 -13.71
CA VAL A 296 -6.00 11.68 -13.17
C VAL A 296 -5.17 10.47 -13.58
N LYS A 297 -4.66 10.41 -14.81
CA LYS A 297 -3.79 9.32 -15.25
C LYS A 297 -2.48 9.26 -14.45
N ARG A 298 -1.85 10.42 -14.17
CA ARG A 298 -0.65 10.52 -13.33
C ARG A 298 -0.95 10.07 -11.90
N ALA A 299 -2.00 10.62 -11.29
CA ALA A 299 -2.48 10.26 -9.96
C ALA A 299 -2.74 8.74 -9.84
N ALA A 300 -3.55 8.17 -10.75
CA ALA A 300 -3.87 6.74 -10.72
C ALA A 300 -2.61 5.86 -10.90
N ALA A 301 -1.66 6.28 -11.75
CA ALA A 301 -0.40 5.56 -11.92
C ALA A 301 0.46 5.59 -10.64
N ARG A 302 0.52 6.74 -9.96
CA ARG A 302 1.23 6.92 -8.68
C ARG A 302 0.61 6.02 -7.59
N SER A 303 -0.70 6.10 -7.38
CA SER A 303 -1.41 5.25 -6.41
C SER A 303 -1.21 3.76 -6.71
N ARG A 304 -1.31 3.36 -7.99
CA ARG A 304 -1.10 1.97 -8.42
C ARG A 304 0.30 1.47 -8.06
N ARG A 305 1.34 2.26 -8.34
CA ARG A 305 2.74 1.90 -8.06
C ARG A 305 2.95 1.71 -6.55
N GLN A 306 2.50 2.66 -5.73
CA GLN A 306 2.63 2.57 -4.27
C GLN A 306 1.89 1.37 -3.69
N ARG A 307 0.66 1.10 -4.15
CA ARG A 307 -0.13 -0.06 -3.70
C ARG A 307 0.52 -1.39 -4.09
N LEU A 308 1.07 -1.49 -5.31
CA LEU A 308 1.80 -2.67 -5.76
C LEU A 308 3.01 -2.95 -4.85
N HIS A 309 3.77 -1.90 -4.52
CA HIS A 309 4.90 -2.03 -3.61
C HIS A 309 4.49 -2.46 -2.20
N LEU A 310 3.47 -1.84 -1.62
CA LEU A 310 2.98 -2.25 -0.31
C LEU A 310 2.42 -3.67 -0.29
N HIS A 311 1.74 -4.10 -1.37
CA HIS A 311 1.27 -5.48 -1.49
C HIS A 311 2.43 -6.48 -1.60
N LEU A 312 3.52 -6.13 -2.29
CA LEU A 312 4.73 -6.94 -2.32
C LEU A 312 5.30 -7.11 -0.91
N VAL A 313 5.48 -6.01 -0.17
CA VAL A 313 5.97 -6.04 1.21
C VAL A 313 5.06 -6.90 2.08
N TRP A 314 3.74 -6.75 1.96
CA TRP A 314 2.76 -7.56 2.69
C TRP A 314 2.84 -9.05 2.38
N THR A 315 2.93 -9.40 1.09
CA THR A 315 3.03 -10.79 0.62
C THR A 315 4.26 -11.46 1.23
N LEU A 316 5.36 -10.74 1.29
CA LEU A 316 6.63 -11.23 1.84
C LEU A 316 6.63 -11.30 3.35
N TYR A 317 6.07 -10.30 4.02
CA TYR A 317 5.81 -10.34 5.45
C TYR A 317 5.03 -11.61 5.81
N SER A 318 3.92 -11.86 5.11
CA SER A 318 3.07 -13.03 5.32
C SER A 318 3.82 -14.34 5.09
N ALA A 319 4.61 -14.42 4.01
CA ALA A 319 5.44 -15.59 3.71
C ALA A 319 6.54 -15.81 4.76
N ALA A 320 7.23 -14.76 5.19
CA ALA A 320 8.28 -14.82 6.19
C ALA A 320 7.73 -15.24 7.57
N GLN A 321 6.56 -14.72 7.95
CA GLN A 321 5.84 -15.15 9.15
C GLN A 321 5.47 -16.64 9.07
N ALA A 322 4.89 -17.09 7.96
CA ALA A 322 4.53 -18.49 7.75
C ALA A 322 5.71 -19.46 7.89
N LEU A 323 6.91 -19.00 7.50
CA LEU A 323 8.16 -19.77 7.61
C LEU A 323 8.83 -19.65 8.99
N GLY A 324 8.31 -18.81 9.89
CA GLY A 324 8.81 -18.60 11.24
C GLY A 324 10.05 -17.71 11.32
N HIS A 325 10.28 -16.84 10.33
CA HIS A 325 11.36 -15.86 10.36
C HIS A 325 11.00 -14.71 11.31
N ARG A 326 11.84 -14.52 12.34
CA ARG A 326 11.59 -13.51 13.37
C ARG A 326 11.75 -12.08 12.86
N SER A 327 12.52 -11.87 11.80
CA SER A 327 12.73 -10.55 11.23
C SER A 327 11.61 -10.11 10.29
N ALA A 328 10.56 -10.92 10.08
CA ALA A 328 9.38 -10.48 9.33
C ALA A 328 8.81 -9.18 9.92
N GLU A 329 8.84 -9.01 11.24
CA GLU A 329 8.38 -7.77 11.90
C GLU A 329 9.17 -6.53 11.48
N ASN A 330 10.45 -6.68 11.16
CA ASN A 330 11.28 -5.57 10.69
C ASN A 330 10.86 -5.09 9.30
N LEU A 331 10.25 -5.95 8.47
CA LEU A 331 9.69 -5.57 7.17
C LEU A 331 8.53 -4.58 7.33
N PHE A 332 7.69 -4.84 8.33
CA PHE A 332 6.53 -4.01 8.60
C PHE A 332 6.92 -2.76 9.42
N ALA A 333 7.71 -2.92 10.48
CA ALA A 333 8.18 -1.80 11.31
C ALA A 333 9.08 -0.83 10.52
N GLY A 334 9.77 -1.32 9.49
CA GLY A 334 10.51 -0.51 8.54
C GLY A 334 9.62 0.38 7.67
N LEU A 335 8.31 0.14 7.59
CA LEU A 335 7.41 1.01 6.83
C LEU A 335 7.09 2.30 7.61
N PRO A 336 6.72 3.38 6.91
CA PRO A 336 6.16 4.58 7.53
C PRO A 336 4.86 4.29 8.26
N GLU A 337 4.58 5.03 9.33
CA GLU A 337 3.34 4.85 10.11
C GLU A 337 2.07 4.91 9.23
N PRO A 338 1.91 5.84 8.27
CA PRO A 338 0.72 5.83 7.40
C PRO A 338 0.59 4.54 6.59
N HIS A 339 1.71 4.00 6.10
CA HIS A 339 1.71 2.77 5.30
C HIS A 339 1.52 1.51 6.16
N GLN A 340 2.06 1.51 7.37
CA GLN A 340 1.76 0.50 8.39
C GLN A 340 0.25 0.47 8.67
N ARG A 341 -0.34 1.64 8.96
CA ARG A 341 -1.78 1.80 9.19
C ARG A 341 -2.59 1.30 7.99
N TYR A 342 -2.17 1.68 6.78
CA TYR A 342 -2.80 1.20 5.55
C TYR A 342 -2.78 -0.33 5.47
N LEU A 343 -1.63 -0.98 5.70
CA LEU A 343 -1.54 -2.44 5.66
C LEU A 343 -2.39 -3.10 6.76
N GLN A 344 -2.41 -2.54 7.97
CA GLN A 344 -3.23 -3.04 9.07
C GLN A 344 -4.73 -2.99 8.76
N VAL A 345 -5.20 -1.85 8.23
CA VAL A 345 -6.62 -1.72 7.85
C VAL A 345 -6.94 -2.70 6.71
N ARG A 346 -6.09 -2.76 5.68
CA ARG A 346 -6.39 -3.48 4.44
C ARG A 346 -6.21 -4.99 4.54
N TYR A 347 -5.20 -5.47 5.27
CA TYR A 347 -4.87 -6.89 5.31
C TYR A 347 -5.05 -7.54 6.69
N LEU A 348 -5.09 -6.75 7.77
CA LEU A 348 -5.33 -7.25 9.12
C LEU A 348 -6.75 -6.95 9.62
N GLY A 349 -7.57 -6.25 8.84
CA GLY A 349 -8.94 -5.88 9.21
C GLY A 349 -9.02 -4.96 10.43
N ALA A 350 -7.95 -4.24 10.76
CA ALA A 350 -7.94 -3.29 11.86
C ALA A 350 -8.91 -2.14 11.60
N SER A 351 -9.55 -1.62 12.65
CA SER A 351 -10.35 -0.39 12.52
C SER A 351 -9.44 0.78 12.13
N PRO A 352 -9.82 1.62 11.15
CA PRO A 352 -9.05 2.79 10.75
C PRO A 352 -8.62 3.65 11.94
N GLU A 353 -9.46 3.80 12.97
CA GLU A 353 -9.21 4.63 14.15
C GLU A 353 -8.16 4.05 15.11
N THR A 354 -7.99 2.72 15.12
CA THR A 354 -7.14 2.01 16.09
C THR A 354 -5.89 1.38 15.49
N ALA A 355 -5.78 1.39 14.16
CA ALA A 355 -4.72 0.69 13.43
C ALA A 355 -3.31 1.09 13.90
N ALA A 356 -3.02 2.39 14.04
CA ALA A 356 -1.70 2.87 14.50
C ALA A 356 -1.29 2.37 15.91
N SER A 357 -2.25 1.96 16.74
CA SER A 357 -2.01 1.47 18.11
C SER A 357 -2.16 -0.06 18.24
N THR A 358 -2.52 -0.75 17.14
CA THR A 358 -2.75 -2.19 17.15
C THR A 358 -1.40 -2.91 17.03
N PRO A 359 -0.98 -3.71 18.03
CA PRO A 359 0.28 -4.44 17.96
C PRO A 359 0.31 -5.39 16.77
N LEU A 360 1.45 -5.47 16.08
CA LEU A 360 1.66 -6.53 15.10
C LEU A 360 1.55 -7.90 15.80
N PRO A 361 0.98 -8.91 15.13
CA PRO A 361 0.98 -10.25 15.68
C PRO A 361 2.43 -10.74 15.84
N PRO A 362 2.84 -11.18 17.04
CA PRO A 362 4.24 -11.51 17.35
C PRO A 362 4.75 -12.70 16.52
N PRO A 363 6.08 -12.83 16.27
CA PRO A 363 6.63 -13.92 15.49
C PRO A 363 6.67 -15.18 16.36
N ARG A 364 5.98 -16.24 15.95
CA ARG A 364 5.78 -17.41 16.82
C ARG A 364 6.97 -18.37 16.79
N ARG A 365 7.42 -18.78 17.99
CA ARG A 365 8.51 -19.75 18.20
C ARG A 365 8.13 -21.16 17.68
N ARG A 366 9.10 -21.88 17.12
CA ARG A 366 9.02 -23.35 16.91
C ARG A 366 9.08 -24.07 18.26
N PRO A 367 8.17 -25.02 18.58
CA PRO A 367 8.38 -25.98 19.66
C PRO A 367 8.87 -27.33 19.14
N ALA A 368 9.59 -28.02 20.02
CA ALA A 368 10.09 -29.39 19.89
C ALA A 368 8.97 -30.44 20.04
N GLN A 369 9.18 -31.61 19.46
CA GLN A 369 8.28 -32.77 19.54
C GLN A 369 8.17 -33.32 20.97
N THR A 370 6.95 -33.57 21.49
CA THR A 370 6.59 -34.85 22.18
C THR A 370 5.08 -34.99 22.50
N ALA A 371 4.69 -36.20 22.92
CA ALA A 371 3.40 -36.89 22.76
C ALA A 371 2.31 -36.67 23.84
N GLY A 372 1.05 -36.94 23.45
CA GLY A 372 0.21 -37.94 24.14
C GLY A 372 -1.14 -37.55 24.81
N ARG A 373 -2.26 -37.63 24.05
CA ARG A 373 -3.67 -38.06 24.38
C ARG A 373 -4.45 -37.47 25.60
N PRO A 374 -5.81 -37.58 25.73
CA PRO A 374 -6.77 -38.47 25.04
C PRO A 374 -8.07 -37.83 24.45
N GLU A 375 -8.76 -38.63 23.65
CA GLU A 375 -9.93 -38.32 22.80
C GLU A 375 -11.27 -38.16 23.55
N ARG A 376 -12.14 -37.25 23.05
CA ARG A 376 -13.60 -37.33 23.24
C ARG A 376 -14.33 -37.40 21.90
N ARG A 377 -15.26 -38.36 21.85
CA ARG A 377 -16.11 -38.81 20.74
C ARG A 377 -16.60 -37.70 19.79
N ARG A 378 -16.21 -37.79 18.52
CA ARG A 378 -16.88 -37.31 17.29
C ARG A 378 -16.23 -38.04 16.11
N SER A 379 -17.02 -38.37 15.07
CA SER A 379 -16.65 -39.01 13.79
C SER A 379 -15.16 -39.30 13.60
N ARG A 380 -14.77 -40.59 13.53
CA ARG A 380 -13.39 -41.13 13.47
C ARG A 380 -12.45 -40.18 12.68
N ARG A 381 -11.79 -39.26 13.39
CA ARG A 381 -10.89 -38.27 12.79
C ARG A 381 -9.56 -38.95 12.57
N GLN A 382 -9.07 -38.93 11.35
CA GLN A 382 -7.73 -39.42 11.07
C GLN A 382 -6.75 -38.30 11.40
N PRO A 383 -5.79 -38.54 12.33
CA PRO A 383 -4.72 -37.58 12.57
C PRO A 383 -3.87 -37.51 11.31
N VAL A 384 -3.67 -36.30 10.82
CA VAL A 384 -2.89 -36.02 9.63
C VAL A 384 -2.19 -34.72 9.91
N GLU A 385 -0.85 -34.69 9.95
CA GLU A 385 -0.10 -33.46 10.14
C GLU A 385 0.52 -33.03 8.81
N VAL A 386 -0.17 -32.15 8.10
CA VAL A 386 0.27 -31.68 6.78
C VAL A 386 0.16 -30.17 6.69
N ALA A 387 1.22 -29.54 6.18
CA ALA A 387 1.25 -28.10 5.95
C ALA A 387 0.32 -27.72 4.79
N ALA A 388 -0.42 -26.62 4.97
CA ALA A 388 -1.37 -26.13 3.99
C ALA A 388 -1.30 -24.60 3.88
N LEU A 389 -1.50 -24.08 2.68
CA LEU A 389 -1.79 -22.68 2.45
C LEU A 389 -3.29 -22.49 2.40
N TYR A 390 -3.78 -21.38 2.93
CA TYR A 390 -5.18 -21.00 2.83
C TYR A 390 -5.32 -19.56 2.34
N ARG A 391 -6.38 -19.33 1.58
CA ARG A 391 -6.76 -18.02 1.01
C ARG A 391 -8.22 -17.75 1.39
N PRO A 392 -8.51 -16.72 2.20
CA PRO A 392 -9.88 -16.29 2.46
C PRO A 392 -10.54 -15.77 1.19
N ALA A 393 -11.84 -16.02 1.00
CA ALA A 393 -12.55 -15.55 -0.19
C ALA A 393 -12.64 -14.01 -0.29
N HIS A 394 -12.59 -13.31 0.85
CA HIS A 394 -12.57 -11.84 0.93
C HIS A 394 -11.16 -11.25 0.70
N ASP A 395 -10.12 -12.08 0.78
CA ASP A 395 -8.76 -11.70 0.41
C ASP A 395 -8.10 -12.86 -0.36
N PRO A 396 -8.46 -13.04 -1.65
CA PRO A 396 -7.95 -14.13 -2.47
C PRO A 396 -6.45 -14.01 -2.76
N PHE A 397 -5.81 -12.91 -2.36
CA PHE A 397 -4.39 -12.64 -2.56
C PHE A 397 -3.57 -12.86 -1.27
N ALA A 398 -4.21 -12.88 -0.10
CA ALA A 398 -3.58 -13.32 1.14
C ALA A 398 -3.23 -14.81 1.06
N ILE A 399 -1.93 -15.10 1.09
CA ILE A 399 -1.41 -16.46 1.24
C ILE A 399 -1.00 -16.61 2.70
N SER A 400 -1.85 -17.27 3.49
CA SER A 400 -1.55 -17.61 4.87
C SER A 400 -1.25 -19.11 4.98
N ALA A 401 -0.38 -19.50 5.91
CA ALA A 401 -0.05 -20.90 6.14
C ALA A 401 -0.69 -21.42 7.43
N GLY A 402 -1.05 -22.69 7.43
CA GLY A 402 -1.51 -23.41 8.61
C GLY A 402 -1.13 -24.89 8.54
N ARG A 403 -1.51 -25.64 9.57
CA ARG A 403 -1.38 -27.10 9.58
C ARG A 403 -2.73 -27.76 9.68
N ILE A 404 -3.03 -28.64 8.74
CA ILE A 404 -4.11 -29.58 8.92
C ILE A 404 -3.60 -30.60 9.93
N LEU A 405 -4.33 -30.79 11.03
CA LEU A 405 -3.99 -31.76 12.08
C LEU A 405 -4.89 -33.00 12.06
N ASN A 406 -6.07 -32.85 11.47
CA ASN A 406 -7.07 -33.90 11.42
C ASN A 406 -7.91 -33.74 10.17
N VAL A 407 -8.28 -34.86 9.58
CA VAL A 407 -9.21 -34.93 8.46
C VAL A 407 -10.35 -35.92 8.77
N SER A 408 -11.52 -35.65 8.22
CA SER A 408 -12.70 -36.51 8.30
C SER A 408 -13.54 -36.32 7.05
N LYS A 409 -14.53 -37.20 6.82
CA LYS A 409 -15.50 -37.04 5.71
C LYS A 409 -16.27 -35.71 5.74
N GLY A 410 -16.32 -35.03 6.89
CA GLY A 410 -17.04 -33.76 7.05
C GLY A 410 -16.17 -32.51 6.95
N GLY A 411 -14.85 -32.65 6.81
CA GLY A 411 -13.94 -31.49 6.81
C GLY A 411 -12.61 -31.73 7.51
N VAL A 412 -11.80 -30.68 7.57
CA VAL A 412 -10.47 -30.62 8.20
C VAL A 412 -10.48 -29.74 9.44
N PHE A 413 -9.54 -30.01 10.35
CA PHE A 413 -9.16 -29.03 11.37
C PHE A 413 -7.85 -28.38 10.94
N LEU A 414 -7.91 -27.08 10.68
CA LEU A 414 -6.77 -26.26 10.30
C LEU A 414 -6.33 -25.46 11.53
N GLN A 415 -5.19 -25.83 12.08
CA GLN A 415 -4.51 -25.04 13.09
C GLN A 415 -3.88 -23.82 12.40
N MET A 416 -4.21 -22.64 12.93
CA MET A 416 -3.80 -21.35 12.39
C MET A 416 -3.65 -20.36 13.53
N ASP A 417 -2.83 -19.34 13.31
CA ASP A 417 -2.42 -18.43 14.37
C ASP A 417 -3.47 -17.37 14.71
N ASP A 418 -4.27 -16.98 13.71
CA ASP A 418 -5.45 -16.14 13.86
C ASP A 418 -6.68 -16.85 13.25
N PRO A 419 -7.59 -17.40 14.07
CA PRO A 419 -8.68 -18.23 13.58
C PRO A 419 -9.73 -17.38 12.86
N LEU A 420 -9.86 -17.62 11.55
CA LEU A 420 -10.80 -16.92 10.67
C LEU A 420 -12.24 -16.98 11.21
N PRO A 421 -13.04 -15.91 11.04
CA PRO A 421 -14.42 -15.85 11.52
C PRO A 421 -15.27 -17.01 10.97
N ARG A 422 -16.26 -17.44 11.76
CA ARG A 422 -17.23 -18.44 11.32
C ARG A 422 -18.00 -17.93 10.09
N GLY A 423 -18.19 -18.78 9.09
CA GLY A 423 -18.80 -18.44 7.80
C GLY A 423 -17.79 -17.97 6.74
N THR A 424 -16.52 -17.77 7.10
CA THR A 424 -15.48 -17.43 6.12
C THR A 424 -15.28 -18.60 5.15
N ARG A 425 -15.46 -18.34 3.85
CA ARG A 425 -15.05 -19.28 2.79
C ARG A 425 -13.56 -19.19 2.57
N VAL A 426 -12.92 -20.34 2.42
CA VAL A 426 -11.47 -20.46 2.26
C VAL A 426 -11.13 -21.48 1.18
N SER A 427 -10.16 -21.15 0.35
CA SER A 427 -9.48 -22.12 -0.52
C SER A 427 -8.24 -22.62 0.20
N ILE A 428 -8.03 -23.94 0.23
CA ILE A 428 -6.92 -24.59 0.92
C ILE A 428 -6.12 -25.43 -0.07
N GLU A 429 -4.80 -25.30 -0.02
CA GLU A 429 -3.86 -26.02 -0.85
C GLU A 429 -2.86 -26.75 0.04
N ILE A 430 -2.79 -28.07 -0.09
CA ILE A 430 -1.86 -28.92 0.66
C ILE A 430 -0.48 -28.79 0.04
N LEU A 431 0.53 -28.43 0.85
CA LEU A 431 1.89 -28.16 0.37
C LEU A 431 2.66 -29.42 -0.01
N GLN A 432 2.30 -30.56 0.57
CA GLN A 432 2.94 -31.85 0.33
C GLN A 432 2.37 -32.51 -0.94
N GLU A 433 3.22 -33.12 -1.76
CA GLU A 433 2.83 -33.77 -3.03
C GLU A 433 2.23 -35.15 -2.78
N LEU A 434 1.02 -35.16 -2.21
CA LEU A 434 0.37 -36.39 -1.78
C LEU A 434 -0.28 -37.16 -2.93
N ALA A 435 -0.53 -36.51 -4.07
CA ALA A 435 -1.18 -37.10 -5.25
C ALA A 435 -0.18 -37.54 -6.34
N GLY A 436 1.11 -37.64 -5.99
CA GLY A 436 2.20 -37.99 -6.89
C GLY A 436 3.06 -36.79 -7.31
N PRO A 437 4.18 -37.04 -8.03
CA PRO A 437 5.14 -36.01 -8.40
C PRO A 437 4.47 -34.86 -9.16
N GLY A 438 4.59 -33.63 -8.64
CA GLY A 438 4.01 -32.42 -9.23
C GLY A 438 2.50 -32.26 -9.08
N LYS A 439 1.80 -33.14 -8.35
CA LYS A 439 0.35 -33.04 -8.10
C LYS A 439 0.05 -32.75 -6.63
N ARG A 440 -0.52 -31.56 -6.37
CA ARG A 440 -0.96 -31.11 -5.05
C ARG A 440 -2.47 -31.17 -4.93
N LEU A 441 -2.93 -31.46 -3.72
CA LEU A 441 -4.35 -31.52 -3.40
C LEU A 441 -4.80 -30.13 -2.96
N ALA A 442 -5.89 -29.64 -3.55
CA ALA A 442 -6.53 -28.40 -3.16
C ALA A 442 -8.03 -28.63 -2.99
N PHE A 443 -8.64 -27.91 -2.06
CA PHE A 443 -10.07 -27.99 -1.80
C PHE A 443 -10.58 -26.67 -1.22
N SER A 444 -11.88 -26.43 -1.35
CA SER A 444 -12.56 -25.30 -0.73
C SER A 444 -13.36 -25.74 0.49
N GLY A 445 -13.54 -24.81 1.42
CA GLY A 445 -14.39 -25.05 2.57
C GLY A 445 -14.85 -23.79 3.26
N GLU A 446 -15.71 -23.98 4.25
CA GLU A 446 -16.28 -22.93 5.07
C GLU A 446 -15.90 -23.16 6.53
N VAL A 447 -15.48 -22.10 7.22
CA VAL A 447 -15.20 -22.14 8.65
C VAL A 447 -16.50 -22.34 9.43
N VAL A 448 -16.69 -23.55 9.96
CA VAL A 448 -17.91 -23.92 10.69
C VAL A 448 -17.76 -23.85 12.20
N ARG A 449 -16.53 -23.86 12.71
CA ARG A 449 -16.25 -23.84 14.14
C ARG A 449 -14.94 -23.14 14.44
N LEU A 450 -14.98 -22.17 15.34
CA LEU A 450 -13.81 -21.63 16.02
C LEU A 450 -13.48 -22.52 17.22
N VAL A 451 -12.22 -22.89 17.38
CA VAL A 451 -11.73 -23.55 18.59
C VAL A 451 -10.65 -22.64 19.17
N LYS A 452 -11.03 -21.88 20.20
CA LYS A 452 -10.10 -21.13 21.05
C LYS A 452 -9.85 -21.98 22.29
N PHE A 453 -8.62 -22.40 22.52
CA PHE A 453 -8.22 -23.01 23.78
C PHE A 453 -7.60 -21.90 24.64
N ASP A 454 -8.12 -21.74 25.85
CA ASP A 454 -7.60 -20.86 26.90
C ASP A 454 -7.97 -21.54 28.24
N PRO A 455 -7.08 -21.67 29.25
CA PRO A 455 -5.77 -21.05 29.41
C PRO A 455 -4.65 -22.08 29.60
N ASP A 456 -4.05 -22.51 28.51
CA ASP A 456 -2.72 -23.12 28.52
C ASP A 456 -1.91 -22.46 27.38
N PRO A 457 -0.79 -21.79 27.66
CA PRO A 457 0.06 -21.18 26.61
C PRO A 457 0.59 -22.17 25.56
N ASP A 458 0.42 -23.49 25.80
CA ASP A 458 0.82 -24.56 24.89
C ASP A 458 -0.33 -25.08 23.99
N GLU A 459 -1.60 -24.74 24.23
CA GLU A 459 -2.75 -25.18 23.40
C GLU A 459 -3.17 -24.13 22.35
N ARG A 460 -2.87 -24.40 21.07
CA ARG A 460 -3.13 -23.47 19.97
C ARG A 460 -4.60 -23.43 19.53
N SER A 461 -5.04 -22.24 19.09
CA SER A 461 -6.33 -22.03 18.42
C SER A 461 -6.36 -22.58 17.00
N GLY A 462 -7.55 -22.89 16.49
CA GLY A 462 -7.72 -23.35 15.11
C GLY A 462 -9.18 -23.37 14.69
N VAL A 463 -9.41 -23.72 13.44
CA VAL A 463 -10.75 -23.71 12.85
C VAL A 463 -11.12 -25.07 12.29
N GLY A 464 -12.36 -25.48 12.55
CA GLY A 464 -13.01 -26.56 11.83
C GLY A 464 -13.52 -26.03 10.50
N ILE A 465 -13.06 -26.61 9.41
CA ILE A 465 -13.39 -26.21 8.04
C ILE A 465 -14.15 -27.36 7.41
N ARG A 466 -15.41 -27.10 7.04
CA ARG A 466 -16.26 -28.06 6.35
C ARG A 466 -16.00 -27.95 4.86
N PHE A 467 -15.84 -29.09 4.18
CA PHE A 467 -15.72 -29.10 2.72
C PHE A 467 -16.98 -28.51 2.08
N THR A 468 -16.79 -27.69 1.06
CA THR A 468 -17.87 -27.17 0.22
C THR A 468 -17.60 -27.57 -1.21
N ASP A 469 -18.67 -27.83 -1.97
CA ASP A 469 -18.59 -28.03 -3.43
C ASP A 469 -17.72 -29.23 -3.86
N MET A 470 -17.67 -30.29 -3.05
CA MET A 470 -16.94 -31.53 -3.35
C MET A 470 -17.85 -32.76 -3.32
N ASP A 471 -17.66 -33.66 -4.29
CA ASP A 471 -18.33 -34.95 -4.36
C ASP A 471 -17.89 -35.87 -3.19
N PRO A 472 -18.81 -36.57 -2.50
CA PRO A 472 -18.48 -37.54 -1.46
C PRO A 472 -17.40 -38.58 -1.83
N GLU A 473 -17.32 -39.00 -3.09
CA GLU A 473 -16.27 -39.93 -3.56
C GLU A 473 -14.88 -39.27 -3.56
N VAL A 474 -14.80 -38.03 -4.05
CA VAL A 474 -13.57 -37.22 -4.07
C VAL A 474 -13.11 -36.87 -2.65
N VAL A 475 -14.05 -36.59 -1.74
CA VAL A 475 -13.74 -36.40 -0.31
C VAL A 475 -13.17 -37.68 0.30
N GLY A 476 -13.71 -38.85 -0.07
CA GLY A 476 -13.18 -40.15 0.35
C GLY A 476 -11.73 -40.37 -0.08
N GLU A 477 -11.41 -40.07 -1.33
CA GLU A 477 -10.06 -40.19 -1.89
C GLU A 477 -9.09 -39.17 -1.27
N LEU A 478 -9.52 -37.93 -1.05
CA LEU A 478 -8.75 -36.89 -0.38
C LEU A 478 -8.35 -37.34 1.03
N VAL A 479 -9.32 -37.80 1.83
CA VAL A 479 -9.11 -38.30 3.19
C VAL A 479 -8.12 -39.48 3.19
N ALA A 480 -8.31 -40.45 2.30
CA ALA A 480 -7.44 -41.62 2.19
C ALA A 480 -6.01 -41.27 1.78
N THR A 481 -5.85 -40.30 0.88
CA THR A 481 -4.55 -39.84 0.39
C THR A 481 -3.79 -39.06 1.47
N MET A 482 -4.49 -38.19 2.19
CA MET A 482 -3.97 -37.48 3.35
C MET A 482 -3.56 -38.43 4.49
N ALA A 483 -4.33 -39.49 4.74
CA ALA A 483 -4.01 -40.48 5.77
C ALA A 483 -2.82 -41.38 5.42
N ARG A 484 -2.70 -41.81 4.15
CA ARG A 484 -1.54 -42.58 3.67
C ARG A 484 -0.24 -41.79 3.79
N ALA A 485 -0.29 -40.50 3.49
CA ALA A 485 0.87 -39.61 3.61
C ALA A 485 1.37 -39.42 5.04
N ALA A 486 0.45 -39.45 6.02
CA ALA A 486 0.79 -39.31 7.43
C ALA A 486 1.39 -40.59 8.05
N ASN A 487 1.19 -41.77 7.42
CA ASN A 487 1.71 -43.07 7.86
C ASN A 487 2.28 -43.87 6.66
N PRO A 488 3.48 -43.52 6.17
CA PRO A 488 4.10 -44.21 5.02
C PRO A 488 4.50 -45.67 5.30
N ASP A 489 4.74 -46.04 6.57
CA ASP A 489 5.21 -47.38 6.99
C ASP A 489 4.09 -48.31 7.49
N GLY A 490 2.83 -48.02 7.18
CA GLY A 490 1.69 -48.86 7.54
C GLY A 490 1.68 -50.19 6.78
N SER A 491 2.38 -51.18 7.31
CA SER A 491 2.08 -52.60 7.11
C SER A 491 0.56 -52.80 7.14
N GLY A 492 0.05 -53.46 6.10
CA GLY A 492 -1.30 -53.97 6.13
C GLY A 492 -1.41 -54.94 7.29
N ASP A 493 -2.31 -54.65 8.22
CA ASP A 493 -3.02 -55.69 8.92
C ASP A 493 -4.51 -55.47 8.67
N SER A 494 -5.09 -56.54 8.15
CA SER A 494 -6.46 -56.79 7.72
C SER A 494 -7.54 -56.37 8.69
#